data_AF-A0A5J9TQQ3-F1
#
_entry.id   AF-A0A5J9TQQ3-F1
#
_cell.length_a   1.000
_cell.length_b   1.000
_cell.length_c   1.000
_cell.angle_alpha   90.00
_cell.angle_beta   90.00
_cell.angle_gamma   90.00
#
_symmetry.space_group_name_H-M   'P 1'
#
loop_
_entity.id
_entity.type
_entity.pdbx_description
1 polymer ?
#
loop_
_entity_poly.entity_id
_entity_poly.type
_entity_poly.pdbx_seq_one_letter_code
_entity_poly.pdbx_strand_id
1 'polypeptide(L)'
;MADAKKMLKKPPPLLPVSKQPPPAAASQELVVVTVVGTTKQKLQVAKAKPAAFPGVKVACALALVGALALTAGAGVALLGSPCDLAKSSWWAPCIELTEAAGAKVIALEHDQLWMGGFQAGVALLELLIPGHRDGLGLVAIALGVANLYLGAVINNIFAAAAPGNLSIQATNILYIVVFAALYVVAFVALLFQGYDDDE
;
A
#
# COMPACT_ATOMS: atom_id res chain seq x y z
N MET A 1 -65.81 1.89 -70.92
CA MET A 1 -65.61 0.51 -71.40
C MET A 1 -64.12 0.28 -71.61
N ALA A 2 -63.61 -0.85 -71.09
CA ALA A 2 -62.35 -1.54 -71.42
C ALA A 2 -61.01 -0.80 -71.09
N ASP A 3 -60.27 -1.25 -70.07
CA ASP A 3 -59.26 -2.35 -70.08
C ASP A 3 -57.90 -1.90 -70.68
N ALA A 4 -56.87 -1.65 -69.85
CA ALA A 4 -55.95 -2.63 -69.24
C ALA A 4 -54.84 -3.12 -70.18
N LYS A 5 -53.58 -2.77 -69.88
CA LYS A 5 -52.53 -3.74 -69.49
C LYS A 5 -51.14 -3.09 -69.40
N LYS A 6 -50.43 -3.51 -68.34
CA LYS A 6 -48.99 -3.87 -68.31
C LYS A 6 -47.95 -2.75 -68.40
N MET A 7 -47.17 -2.54 -67.33
CA MET A 7 -45.87 -3.21 -67.11
C MET A 7 -45.06 -2.60 -65.94
N LEU A 8 -44.43 -3.51 -65.20
CA LEU A 8 -43.22 -3.41 -64.36
C LEU A 8 -42.78 -2.01 -63.88
N LYS A 9 -42.92 -1.75 -62.58
CA LYS A 9 -42.10 -0.74 -61.88
C LYS A 9 -40.88 -1.40 -61.22
N LYS A 10 -39.72 -0.83 -61.53
CA LYS A 10 -38.34 -1.16 -61.11
C LYS A 10 -38.19 -1.36 -59.58
N PRO A 11 -37.21 -2.15 -59.12
CA PRO A 11 -36.81 -2.17 -57.72
C PRO A 11 -36.15 -0.84 -57.30
N PRO A 12 -36.27 -0.45 -56.02
CA PRO A 12 -35.69 0.80 -55.50
C PRO A 12 -34.14 0.75 -55.46
N PRO A 13 -33.48 1.92 -55.54
CA PRO A 13 -32.01 2.00 -55.56
C PRO A 13 -31.41 1.66 -54.20
N LEU A 14 -30.32 0.88 -54.22
CA LEU A 14 -29.47 0.60 -53.07
C LEU A 14 -28.72 1.87 -52.67
N LEU A 15 -28.82 2.24 -51.38
CA LEU A 15 -28.04 3.32 -50.77
C LEU A 15 -26.54 2.97 -50.80
N PRO A 16 -25.65 3.97 -50.98
CA PRO A 16 -24.22 3.74 -51.05
C PRO A 16 -23.67 3.26 -49.70
N VAL A 17 -22.95 2.14 -49.74
CA VAL A 17 -22.12 1.64 -48.65
C VAL A 17 -20.99 2.64 -48.42
N SER A 18 -21.13 3.47 -47.38
CA SER A 18 -20.03 4.32 -46.89
C SER A 18 -19.03 3.44 -46.14
N LYS A 19 -17.81 3.36 -46.66
CA LYS A 19 -16.67 2.71 -46.00
C LYS A 19 -16.20 3.59 -44.85
N GLN A 20 -16.43 3.16 -43.61
CA GLN A 20 -15.79 3.74 -42.43
C GLN A 20 -15.02 2.65 -41.67
N PRO A 21 -13.74 2.85 -41.32
CA PRO A 21 -12.94 1.86 -40.59
C PRO A 21 -13.40 1.76 -39.13
N PRO A 22 -13.20 0.60 -38.46
CA PRO A 22 -13.71 0.39 -37.10
C PRO A 22 -12.89 1.19 -36.08
N PRO A 23 -13.51 1.98 -35.18
CA PRO A 23 -12.85 2.36 -33.94
C PRO A 23 -12.91 1.18 -32.97
N ALA A 24 -11.74 0.89 -32.41
CA ALA A 24 -11.52 -0.12 -31.39
C ALA A 24 -12.43 0.06 -30.17
N ALA A 25 -12.73 -1.07 -29.53
CA ALA A 25 -13.61 -1.26 -28.39
C ALA A 25 -13.51 -0.14 -27.33
N ALA A 26 -14.53 0.74 -27.31
CA ALA A 26 -14.84 1.54 -26.14
C ALA A 26 -15.65 0.66 -25.16
N SER A 27 -15.16 0.63 -23.92
CA SER A 27 -15.79 0.04 -22.75
C SER A 27 -17.29 0.33 -22.71
N GLN A 28 -18.06 -0.71 -22.37
CA GLN A 28 -19.50 -0.62 -22.17
C GLN A 28 -19.80 0.36 -21.03
N GLU A 29 -20.26 1.55 -21.39
CA GLU A 29 -20.99 2.43 -20.49
C GLU A 29 -22.38 1.81 -20.28
N LEU A 30 -22.61 1.23 -19.11
CA LEU A 30 -23.95 0.78 -18.71
C LEU A 30 -24.79 2.03 -18.41
N VAL A 31 -25.37 2.60 -19.46
CA VAL A 31 -26.35 3.68 -19.33
C VAL A 31 -27.66 3.07 -18.83
N VAL A 32 -27.87 3.07 -17.50
CA VAL A 32 -29.19 2.79 -16.93
C VAL A 32 -30.08 4.00 -17.20
N VAL A 33 -30.76 3.99 -18.34
CA VAL A 33 -31.80 4.98 -18.64
C VAL A 33 -33.08 4.57 -17.90
N THR A 34 -33.27 5.07 -16.69
CA THR A 34 -34.60 5.04 -16.06
C THR A 34 -35.45 6.15 -16.67
N VAL A 35 -36.30 5.81 -17.64
CA VAL A 35 -37.29 6.74 -18.18
C VAL A 35 -38.45 6.86 -17.20
N VAL A 36 -38.50 7.96 -16.44
CA VAL A 36 -39.71 8.42 -15.75
C VAL A 36 -40.06 9.81 -16.26
N GLY A 37 -41.32 9.96 -16.65
CA GLY A 37 -41.82 10.98 -17.56
C GLY A 37 -41.76 12.42 -17.08
N THR A 38 -41.64 13.30 -18.08
CA THR A 38 -42.16 14.67 -18.16
C THR A 38 -42.01 15.53 -16.91
N THR A 39 -40.94 16.35 -16.86
CA THR A 39 -40.98 17.83 -16.78
C THR A 39 -39.55 18.37 -16.57
N LYS A 40 -39.06 19.22 -17.49
CA LYS A 40 -37.83 20.06 -17.41
C LYS A 40 -36.67 19.52 -16.55
N GLN A 41 -35.91 18.57 -17.08
CA GLN A 41 -34.69 18.08 -16.44
C GLN A 41 -33.49 18.93 -16.90
N LYS A 42 -32.99 19.81 -16.01
CA LYS A 42 -31.61 20.31 -16.14
C LYS A 42 -30.70 19.09 -16.15
N LEU A 43 -29.99 18.88 -17.24
CA LEU A 43 -28.97 17.85 -17.38
C LEU A 43 -27.81 18.21 -16.43
N GLN A 44 -27.94 17.86 -15.16
CA GLN A 44 -26.78 17.78 -14.28
C GLN A 44 -26.01 16.54 -14.71
N VAL A 45 -24.97 16.76 -15.52
CA VAL A 45 -23.88 15.81 -15.64
C VAL A 45 -23.25 15.76 -14.25
N ALA A 46 -23.74 14.84 -13.41
CA ALA A 46 -23.05 14.47 -12.20
C ALA A 46 -21.73 13.86 -12.65
N LYS A 47 -20.68 14.69 -12.70
CA LYS A 47 -19.30 14.25 -12.82
C LYS A 47 -19.10 13.32 -11.62
N ALA A 48 -19.11 12.01 -11.86
CA ALA A 48 -18.89 11.03 -10.82
C ALA A 48 -17.55 11.38 -10.17
N LYS A 49 -17.60 11.92 -8.94
CA LYS A 49 -16.40 12.21 -8.17
C LYS A 49 -15.69 10.86 -8.04
N PRO A 50 -14.45 10.71 -8.55
CA PRO A 50 -13.71 9.47 -8.34
C PRO A 50 -13.69 9.21 -6.84
N ALA A 51 -13.93 7.96 -6.45
CA ALA A 51 -13.94 7.58 -5.05
C ALA A 51 -12.61 8.01 -4.43
N ALA A 52 -12.67 8.89 -3.42
CA ALA A 52 -11.49 9.39 -2.73
C ALA A 52 -10.63 8.20 -2.30
N PHE A 53 -9.36 8.21 -2.69
CA PHE A 53 -8.45 7.14 -2.34
C PHE A 53 -8.24 7.16 -0.82
N PRO A 54 -8.44 6.04 -0.09
CA PRO A 54 -8.30 6.02 1.36
C PRO A 54 -6.83 5.94 1.78
N GLY A 55 -6.02 6.92 1.35
CA GLY A 55 -4.56 6.95 1.49
C GLY A 55 -4.08 6.83 2.94
N VAL A 56 -4.72 7.55 3.86
CA VAL A 56 -4.47 7.51 5.31
C VAL A 56 -4.71 6.12 5.87
N LYS A 57 -5.76 5.42 5.45
CA LYS A 57 -6.04 4.06 5.95
C LYS A 57 -4.99 3.08 5.46
N VAL A 58 -4.58 3.19 4.20
CA VAL A 58 -3.51 2.34 3.64
C VAL A 58 -2.19 2.63 4.34
N ALA A 59 -1.83 3.89 4.53
CA ALA A 59 -0.61 4.31 5.19
C ALA A 59 -0.55 3.84 6.64
N CYS A 60 -1.64 4.02 7.40
CA CYS A 60 -1.70 3.58 8.79
C CYS A 60 -1.74 2.06 8.93
N ALA A 61 -2.40 1.34 8.01
CA ALA A 61 -2.35 -0.12 7.98
C ALA A 61 -0.92 -0.62 7.73
N LEU A 62 -0.21 -0.02 6.77
CA LEU A 62 1.20 -0.34 6.50
C LEU A 62 2.10 -0.02 7.69
N ALA A 63 1.90 1.14 8.32
CA ALA A 63 2.64 1.53 9.52
C ALA A 63 2.37 0.56 10.68
N LEU A 64 1.14 0.11 10.87
CA LEU A 64 0.78 -0.86 11.90
C LEU A 64 1.40 -2.24 11.64
N VAL A 65 1.37 -2.72 10.39
CA VAL A 65 2.05 -3.96 10.00
C VAL A 65 3.55 -3.86 10.24
N GLY A 66 4.17 -2.72 9.89
CA GLY A 66 5.57 -2.43 10.16
C GLY A 66 5.90 -2.51 11.66
N ALA A 67 5.09 -1.85 12.48
CA ALA A 67 5.24 -1.85 13.94
C ALA A 67 5.21 -3.27 14.50
N LEU A 68 4.19 -4.06 14.13
CA LEU A 68 4.01 -5.42 14.62
C LEU A 68 5.15 -6.35 14.18
N ALA A 69 5.59 -6.25 12.93
CA ALA A 69 6.67 -7.10 12.43
C ALA A 69 8.02 -6.78 13.09
N LEU A 70 8.34 -5.49 13.25
CA LEU A 70 9.58 -5.04 13.91
C LEU A 70 9.60 -5.42 15.39
N THR A 71 8.48 -5.21 16.10
CA THR A 71 8.37 -5.54 17.53
C THR A 71 8.33 -7.04 17.79
N ALA A 72 7.70 -7.83 16.92
CA ALA A 72 7.73 -9.28 17.01
C ALA A 72 9.17 -9.80 16.85
N GLY A 73 9.93 -9.25 15.89
CA GLY A 73 11.35 -9.56 15.73
C GLY A 73 12.14 -9.28 17.01
N ALA A 74 11.97 -8.08 17.57
CA ALA A 74 12.63 -7.68 18.82
C ALA A 74 12.24 -8.57 20.00
N GLY A 75 10.95 -8.89 20.13
CA GLY A 75 10.43 -9.79 21.17
C GLY A 75 11.02 -11.19 21.07
N VAL A 76 11.12 -11.76 19.86
CA VAL A 76 11.76 -13.06 19.64
C VAL A 76 13.25 -13.01 19.99
N ALA A 77 13.96 -11.95 19.60
CA ALA A 77 15.37 -11.77 19.92
C ALA A 77 15.62 -11.68 21.44
N LEU A 78 14.77 -10.94 22.17
CA LEU A 78 14.86 -10.80 23.62
C LEU A 78 14.52 -12.10 24.36
N LEU A 79 13.49 -12.83 23.93
CA LEU A 79 13.13 -14.13 24.51
C LEU A 79 14.19 -15.20 24.23
N GLY A 80 14.91 -15.07 23.12
CA GLY A 80 16.02 -15.95 22.74
C GLY A 80 17.36 -15.59 23.38
N SER A 81 17.42 -14.55 24.23
CA SER A 81 18.64 -14.09 24.90
C SER A 81 18.77 -14.67 26.32
N PRO A 82 19.95 -15.15 26.75
CA PRO A 82 21.18 -15.28 25.97
C PRO A 82 21.08 -16.39 24.93
N CYS A 83 21.80 -16.21 23.82
CA CYS A 83 21.70 -17.10 22.68
C CYS A 83 22.22 -18.50 22.99
N ASP A 84 21.44 -19.52 22.62
CA ASP A 84 21.81 -20.93 22.73
C ASP A 84 22.34 -21.44 21.38
N LEU A 85 23.66 -21.67 21.30
CA LEU A 85 24.33 -22.20 20.10
C LEU A 85 23.73 -23.52 19.61
N ALA A 86 23.17 -24.34 20.50
CA ALA A 86 22.54 -25.61 20.13
C ALA A 86 21.20 -25.42 19.40
N LYS A 87 20.60 -24.23 19.49
CA LYS A 87 19.34 -23.85 18.81
C LYS A 87 19.56 -22.92 17.62
N SER A 88 20.81 -22.69 17.24
CA SER A 88 21.15 -21.87 16.07
C SER A 88 20.53 -22.46 14.80
N SER A 89 19.83 -21.63 14.04
CA SER A 89 19.27 -22.00 12.74
C SER A 89 19.73 -21.03 11.66
N TRP A 90 19.67 -21.43 10.40
CA TRP A 90 20.06 -20.57 9.29
C TRP A 90 19.21 -19.29 9.17
N TRP A 91 17.95 -19.31 9.61
CA TRP A 91 17.06 -18.14 9.65
C TRP A 91 17.17 -17.31 10.93
N ALA A 92 17.79 -17.84 11.98
CA ALA A 92 18.03 -17.17 13.26
C ALA A 92 19.40 -17.63 13.82
N PRO A 93 20.50 -17.22 13.17
CA PRO A 93 21.81 -17.71 13.53
C PRO A 93 22.25 -17.12 14.86
N CYS A 94 22.74 -17.99 15.74
CA CYS A 94 23.37 -17.58 16.96
C CYS A 94 24.73 -16.95 16.65
N ILE A 95 24.85 -15.64 16.82
CA ILE A 95 26.14 -14.94 16.74
C ILE A 95 26.60 -14.68 18.17
N GLU A 96 27.86 -15.03 18.46
CA GLU A 96 28.49 -14.70 19.72
C GLU A 96 28.91 -13.23 19.71
N LEU A 97 28.31 -12.42 20.59
CA LEU A 97 28.68 -11.02 20.77
C LEU A 97 29.55 -10.88 22.01
N THR A 98 30.42 -9.87 22.01
CA THR A 98 31.07 -9.42 23.25
C THR A 98 30.01 -8.95 24.24
N GLU A 99 30.28 -9.04 25.55
CA GLU A 99 29.33 -8.63 26.59
C GLU A 99 28.81 -7.19 26.39
N ALA A 100 29.72 -6.27 26.02
CA ALA A 100 29.36 -4.88 25.75
C ALA A 100 28.45 -4.72 24.51
N ALA A 101 28.71 -5.49 23.44
CA ALA A 101 27.89 -5.45 22.25
C ALA A 101 26.53 -6.13 22.47
N GLY A 102 26.50 -7.24 23.22
CA GLY A 102 25.28 -7.93 23.62
C GLY A 102 24.36 -7.05 24.48
N ALA A 103 24.91 -6.38 25.50
CA ALA A 103 24.15 -5.45 26.32
C ALA A 103 23.58 -4.28 25.50
N LYS A 104 24.35 -3.76 24.54
CA LYS A 104 23.90 -2.72 23.62
C LYS A 104 22.76 -3.20 22.72
N VAL A 105 22.84 -4.41 22.17
CA VAL A 105 21.77 -4.99 21.35
C VAL A 105 20.50 -5.16 22.20
N ILE A 106 20.58 -5.71 23.40
CA ILE A 106 19.43 -5.87 24.30
C ILE A 106 18.74 -4.53 24.60
N ALA A 107 19.53 -3.47 24.83
CA ALA A 107 18.98 -2.12 25.04
C ALA A 107 18.25 -1.61 23.79
N LEU A 108 18.86 -1.74 22.61
CA LEU A 108 18.26 -1.31 21.35
C LEU A 108 16.97 -2.09 21.03
N GLU A 109 16.91 -3.39 21.33
CA GLU A 109 15.71 -4.22 21.14
C GLU A 109 14.57 -3.79 22.07
N HIS A 110 14.88 -3.38 23.31
CA HIS A 110 13.88 -2.78 24.21
C HIS A 110 13.38 -1.43 23.67
N ASP A 111 14.27 -0.58 23.17
CA ASP A 111 13.89 0.68 22.53
C ASP A 111 12.99 0.42 21.32
N GLN A 112 13.29 -0.61 20.53
CA GLN A 112 12.50 -1.05 19.38
C GLN A 112 11.08 -1.49 19.78
N LEU A 113 10.94 -2.21 20.91
CA LEU A 113 9.64 -2.57 21.48
C LEU A 113 8.82 -1.33 21.87
N TRP A 114 9.42 -0.39 22.58
CA TRP A 114 8.75 0.85 22.98
C TRP A 114 8.32 1.67 21.77
N MET A 115 9.24 1.90 20.84
CA MET A 115 8.98 2.66 19.62
C MET A 115 7.88 2.03 18.77
N GLY A 116 7.91 0.71 18.61
CA GLY A 116 6.86 0.01 17.88
C GLY A 116 5.52 0.03 18.62
N GLY A 117 5.51 0.03 19.95
CA GLY A 117 4.29 0.26 20.74
C GLY A 117 3.68 1.63 20.47
N PHE A 118 4.48 2.70 20.48
CA PHE A 118 4.01 4.04 20.13
C PHE A 118 3.55 4.14 18.68
N GLN A 119 4.32 3.58 17.75
CA GLN A 119 3.99 3.53 16.32
C GLN A 119 2.62 2.87 16.09
N ALA A 120 2.40 1.69 16.69
CA ALA A 120 1.14 0.96 16.58
C ALA A 120 -0.02 1.73 17.21
N GLY A 121 0.20 2.34 18.38
CA GLY A 121 -0.80 3.16 19.06
C GLY A 121 -1.26 4.35 18.23
N VAL A 122 -0.32 5.10 17.64
CA VAL A 122 -0.62 6.25 16.76
C VAL A 122 -1.33 5.80 15.48
N ALA A 123 -0.85 4.71 14.84
CA ALA A 123 -1.48 4.18 13.64
C ALA A 123 -2.92 3.68 13.90
N LEU A 124 -3.16 3.03 15.04
CA LEU A 124 -4.50 2.60 15.44
C LEU A 124 -5.41 3.80 15.73
N LEU A 125 -4.89 4.81 16.42
CA LEU A 125 -5.66 6.01 16.74
C LEU A 125 -6.15 6.71 15.46
N GLU A 126 -5.27 6.84 14.46
CA GLU A 126 -5.63 7.42 13.16
C GLU A 126 -6.63 6.55 12.38
N LEU A 127 -6.52 5.23 12.46
CA LEU A 127 -7.48 4.32 11.82
C LEU A 127 -8.87 4.37 12.46
N LEU A 128 -8.95 4.64 13.76
CA LEU A 128 -10.19 4.60 14.54
C LEU A 128 -10.92 5.94 14.60
N ILE A 129 -10.22 7.07 14.43
CA ILE A 129 -10.83 8.40 14.53
C ILE A 129 -11.15 8.94 13.13
N PRO A 130 -12.43 8.98 12.73
CA PRO A 130 -12.82 9.55 11.44
C PRO A 130 -12.63 11.08 11.43
N GLY A 131 -12.05 11.61 10.35
CA GLY A 131 -11.98 13.05 10.10
C GLY A 131 -10.81 13.78 10.75
N HIS A 132 -9.81 13.06 11.28
CA HIS A 132 -8.58 13.68 11.75
C HIS A 132 -7.59 13.95 10.61
N ARG A 133 -6.84 15.05 10.74
CA ARG A 133 -5.80 15.49 9.81
C ARG A 133 -4.65 14.47 9.77
N ASP A 134 -4.14 14.18 8.57
CA ASP A 134 -3.05 13.26 8.18
C ASP A 134 -1.75 13.30 9.03
N GLY A 135 -1.65 14.24 9.97
CA GLY A 135 -0.51 14.42 10.87
C GLY A 135 -0.22 13.21 11.75
N LEU A 136 -1.23 12.46 12.22
CA LEU A 136 -0.94 11.23 12.99
C LEU A 136 -0.40 10.12 12.08
N GLY A 137 -0.91 9.99 10.85
CA GLY A 137 -0.32 9.08 9.86
C GLY A 137 1.16 9.37 9.61
N LEU A 138 1.53 10.65 9.48
CA LEU A 138 2.93 11.07 9.36
C LEU A 138 3.76 10.73 10.60
N VAL A 139 3.23 10.95 11.80
CA VAL A 139 3.90 10.58 13.06
C VAL A 139 4.10 9.07 13.14
N ALA A 140 3.12 8.26 12.78
CA ALA A 140 3.24 6.80 12.75
C ALA A 140 4.34 6.35 11.79
N ILE A 141 4.42 6.95 10.59
CA ILE A 141 5.50 6.64 9.64
C ILE A 141 6.86 7.08 10.20
N ALA A 142 6.96 8.27 10.78
CA ALA A 142 8.21 8.77 11.36
C ALA A 142 8.73 7.86 12.48
N LEU A 143 7.84 7.43 13.38
CA LEU A 143 8.16 6.43 14.40
C LEU A 143 8.61 5.11 13.76
N GLY A 144 7.96 4.68 12.69
CA GLY A 144 8.34 3.47 11.94
C GLY A 144 9.72 3.55 11.28
N VAL A 145 10.07 4.69 10.69
CA VAL A 145 11.41 4.92 10.13
C VAL A 145 12.47 4.92 11.22
N ALA A 146 12.20 5.57 12.36
CA ALA A 146 13.10 5.56 13.50
C ALA A 146 13.26 4.14 14.07
N ASN A 147 12.17 3.36 14.10
CA ASN A 147 12.17 1.97 14.56
C ASN A 147 13.00 1.07 13.62
N LEU A 148 12.88 1.28 12.31
CA LEU A 148 13.69 0.62 11.30
C LEU A 148 15.17 0.98 11.42
N TYR A 149 15.49 2.23 11.77
CA TYR A 149 16.86 2.66 12.01
C TYR A 149 17.50 1.92 13.18
N LEU A 150 16.77 1.71 14.29
CA LEU A 150 17.26 0.90 15.41
C LEU A 150 17.59 -0.53 14.94
N GLY A 151 16.68 -1.16 14.18
CA GLY A 151 16.92 -2.47 13.58
C GLY A 151 18.16 -2.50 12.68
N ALA A 152 18.40 -1.44 11.90
CA ALA A 152 19.60 -1.32 11.07
C ALA A 152 20.89 -1.21 11.91
N VAL A 153 20.85 -0.49 13.03
CA VAL A 153 21.99 -0.40 13.96
C VAL A 153 22.28 -1.77 14.59
N ILE A 154 21.26 -2.50 15.03
CA ILE A 154 21.38 -3.87 15.55
C ILE A 154 22.00 -4.78 14.50
N ASN A 155 21.48 -4.76 13.27
CA ASN A 155 22.00 -5.54 12.14
C ASN A 155 23.46 -5.25 11.83
N ASN A 156 23.89 -3.99 11.95
CA ASN A 156 25.30 -3.61 11.78
C ASN A 156 26.19 -4.18 12.88
N ILE A 157 25.72 -4.25 14.13
CA ILE A 157 26.47 -4.89 15.23
C ILE A 157 26.68 -6.37 14.92
N PHE A 158 25.62 -7.07 14.49
CA PHE A 158 25.71 -8.48 14.10
C PHE A 158 26.60 -8.70 12.88
N ALA A 159 26.52 -7.84 11.86
CA ALA A 159 27.37 -7.91 10.67
C ALA A 159 28.86 -7.69 11.02
N ALA A 160 29.16 -6.80 11.96
CA ALA A 160 30.52 -6.58 12.45
C ALA A 160 31.05 -7.76 13.28
N ALA A 161 30.18 -8.45 14.02
CA ALA A 161 30.54 -9.64 14.80
C ALA A 161 30.78 -10.89 13.92
N ALA A 162 30.10 -10.99 12.76
CA ALA A 162 30.24 -12.13 11.84
C ALA A 162 30.37 -11.69 10.36
N PRO A 163 31.47 -11.02 9.97
CA PRO A 163 31.60 -10.41 8.64
C PRO A 163 31.63 -11.42 7.48
N GLY A 164 31.95 -12.68 7.75
CA GLY A 164 31.94 -13.76 6.75
C GLY A 164 30.57 -14.38 6.49
N ASN A 165 29.55 -14.03 7.27
CA ASN A 165 28.22 -14.62 7.12
C ASN A 165 27.36 -13.83 6.12
N LEU A 166 27.55 -14.14 4.84
CA LEU A 166 26.82 -13.51 3.72
C LEU A 166 25.29 -13.71 3.83
N SER A 167 24.83 -14.82 4.41
CA SER A 167 23.40 -15.08 4.56
C SER A 167 22.75 -14.07 5.50
N ILE A 168 23.42 -13.75 6.62
CA ILE A 168 22.93 -12.75 7.58
C ILE A 168 22.92 -11.37 6.95
N GLN A 169 24.00 -10.99 6.28
CA GLN A 169 24.08 -9.70 5.60
C GLN A 169 22.99 -9.54 4.55
N ALA A 170 22.77 -10.56 3.71
CA ALA A 170 21.74 -10.53 2.67
C ALA A 170 20.33 -10.44 3.27
N THR A 171 20.01 -11.26 4.28
CA THR A 171 18.70 -11.21 4.95
C THR A 171 18.45 -9.88 5.64
N ASN A 172 19.47 -9.33 6.32
CA ASN A 172 19.36 -8.04 7.01
C ASN A 172 19.15 -6.88 6.02
N ILE A 173 19.88 -6.87 4.90
CA ILE A 173 19.70 -5.86 3.84
C ILE A 173 18.30 -5.99 3.24
N LEU A 174 17.88 -7.20 2.88
CA LEU A 174 16.56 -7.44 2.30
C LEU A 174 15.45 -6.96 3.24
N TYR A 175 15.56 -7.29 4.53
CA TYR A 175 14.63 -6.85 5.56
C TYR A 175 14.52 -5.33 5.60
N ILE A 176 15.66 -4.62 5.70
CA ILE A 176 15.68 -3.15 5.76
C ILE A 176 15.03 -2.54 4.52
N VAL A 177 15.39 -3.03 3.33
CA VAL A 177 14.87 -2.52 2.05
C VAL A 177 13.36 -2.72 1.94
N VAL A 178 12.84 -3.87 2.35
CA VAL A 178 11.40 -4.15 2.31
C VAL A 178 10.64 -3.20 3.23
N PHE A 179 11.04 -3.03 4.49
CA PHE A 179 10.35 -2.11 5.40
C PHE A 179 10.49 -0.65 4.97
N ALA A 180 11.66 -0.25 4.46
CA ALA A 180 11.84 1.09 3.90
C ALA A 180 10.88 1.33 2.73
N ALA A 181 10.74 0.37 1.82
CA ALA A 181 9.78 0.47 0.71
C ALA A 181 8.33 0.58 1.22
N LEU A 182 7.94 -0.18 2.25
CA LEU A 182 6.60 -0.09 2.84
C LEU A 182 6.35 1.31 3.43
N TYR A 183 7.32 1.91 4.13
CA TYR A 183 7.19 3.27 4.65
C TYR A 183 7.14 4.32 3.54
N VAL A 184 7.90 4.15 2.46
CA VAL A 184 7.81 5.03 1.29
C VAL A 184 6.43 4.93 0.65
N VAL A 185 5.90 3.72 0.47
CA VAL A 185 4.54 3.52 -0.07
C VAL A 185 3.49 4.15 0.85
N ALA A 186 3.61 3.96 2.16
CA ALA A 186 2.72 4.59 3.14
C ALA A 186 2.79 6.12 3.08
N PHE A 187 4.00 6.68 2.96
CA PHE A 187 4.20 8.12 2.85
C PHE A 187 3.61 8.69 1.56
N VAL A 188 3.85 8.03 0.43
CA VAL A 188 3.28 8.39 -0.87
C VAL A 188 1.74 8.31 -0.85
N ALA A 189 1.18 7.30 -0.18
CA ALA A 189 -0.27 7.19 -0.02
C ALA A 189 -0.88 8.36 0.78
N LEU A 190 -0.16 8.90 1.77
CA LEU A 190 -0.58 10.12 2.48
C LEU A 190 -0.50 11.35 1.57
N LEU A 191 0.57 11.49 0.78
CA LEU A 191 0.73 12.63 -0.13
C LEU A 191 -0.37 12.72 -1.19
N PHE A 192 -0.82 11.59 -1.72
CA PHE A 192 -1.88 11.59 -2.72
C PHE A 192 -3.26 11.93 -2.14
N GLN A 193 -3.50 11.65 -0.84
CA GLN A 193 -4.77 12.06 -0.21
C GLN A 193 -4.85 13.57 -0.02
N GLY A 194 -3.76 14.22 0.40
CA GLY A 194 -3.74 15.68 0.57
C GLY A 194 -3.97 16.48 -0.73
N TYR A 195 -3.71 15.89 -1.89
CA TYR A 195 -3.98 16.52 -3.19
C TYR A 195 -5.46 16.48 -3.59
N ASP A 196 -6.20 15.45 -3.15
CA ASP A 196 -7.63 15.28 -3.47
C ASP A 196 -8.55 16.14 -2.58
N ASP A 197 -8.05 16.63 -1.43
CA ASP A 197 -8.80 17.47 -0.50
C ASP A 197 -8.74 18.99 -0.82
N ASP A 198 -7.85 19.42 -1.71
CA ASP A 198 -7.61 20.83 -2.09
C ASP A 198 -8.31 21.27 -3.42
N GLU A 199 -9.08 20.39 -4.08
CA GLU A 199 -9.91 20.70 -5.29
C GLU A 199 -11.43 20.80 -5.00
#